data_AF-A0A9P1MWL4-F1
#
_entry.id   AF-A0A9P1MWL4-F1
#
_cell.length_a   1.000
_cell.length_b   1.000
_cell.length_c   1.000
_cell.angle_alpha   90.00
_cell.angle_beta   90.00
_cell.angle_gamma   90.00
#
_symmetry.space_group_name_H-M   'P 1'
#
loop_
_entity.id
_entity.type
_entity.pdbx_description
1 polymer ?
#
loop_
_entity_poly.entity_id
_entity_poly.type
_entity_poly.pdbx_seq_one_letter_code
_entity_poly.pdbx_strand_id
1 'polypeptide(L)'
;MFTEIEETVRFLSSFMYGKIPRSRVKSFCSHLTNLLSEILIDKKCLDRYDLIVFADGRSDDAIVQAARRAYVHLEELQECMNNGLIMEIMTGRVRALTPFSAQMIYPKTNAIDL
;
A
#
# COMPACT_ATOMS: atom_id res chain seq x y z
N MET A 1 12.84 -4.30 -5.72
CA MET A 1 11.44 -3.81 -5.66
C MET A 1 10.40 -4.88 -5.41
N PHE A 2 10.68 -6.19 -5.58
CA PHE A 2 9.68 -7.23 -5.24
C PHE A 2 9.33 -7.24 -3.74
N THR A 3 10.35 -7.31 -2.87
CA THR A 3 10.16 -7.26 -1.41
C THR A 3 9.44 -6.00 -0.97
N GLU A 4 9.76 -4.86 -1.58
CA GLU A 4 9.18 -3.56 -1.25
C GLU A 4 7.70 -3.47 -1.63
N ILE A 5 7.30 -4.09 -2.75
CA ILE A 5 5.88 -4.30 -3.08
C ILE A 5 5.21 -5.17 -2.03
N GLU A 6 5.80 -6.31 -1.67
CA GLU A 6 5.21 -7.21 -0.68
C GLU A 6 5.02 -6.54 0.69
N GLU A 7 6.01 -5.79 1.17
CA GLU A 7 5.91 -5.05 2.44
C GLU A 7 4.87 -3.93 2.36
N THR A 8 4.77 -3.24 1.23
CA THR A 8 3.72 -2.23 0.99
C THR A 8 2.33 -2.85 1.06
N VAL A 9 2.10 -3.93 0.32
CA VAL A 9 0.79 -4.62 0.28
C VAL A 9 0.46 -5.22 1.65
N ARG A 10 1.45 -5.81 2.33
CA ARG A 10 1.27 -6.34 3.68
C ARG A 10 0.88 -5.25 4.68
N PHE A 11 1.55 -4.11 4.64
CA PHE A 11 1.24 -2.96 5.50
C PHE A 11 -0.18 -2.45 5.25
N LEU A 12 -0.57 -2.24 3.99
CA LEU A 12 -1.92 -1.80 3.64
C LEU A 12 -2.99 -2.81 4.09
N SER A 13 -2.76 -4.11 3.87
CA SER A 13 -3.69 -5.16 4.29
C SER A 13 -3.92 -5.20 5.81
N SER A 14 -2.96 -4.73 6.61
CA SER A 14 -3.08 -4.72 8.07
C SER A 14 -4.23 -3.84 8.57
N PHE A 15 -4.57 -2.77 7.85
CA PHE A 15 -5.70 -1.90 8.17
C PHE A 15 -7.06 -2.53 7.84
N MET A 16 -7.08 -3.50 6.93
CA MET A 16 -8.31 -4.12 6.42
C MET A 16 -8.74 -5.31 7.27
N TYR A 17 -7.79 -6.04 7.88
CA TYR A 17 -8.12 -7.20 8.70
C TYR A 17 -8.96 -6.81 9.93
N GLY A 18 -10.02 -7.58 10.18
CA GLY A 18 -10.99 -7.30 11.24
C GLY A 18 -12.15 -6.38 10.81
N LYS A 19 -12.00 -5.66 9.69
CA LYS A 19 -13.04 -4.81 9.09
C LYS A 19 -13.62 -5.40 7.80
N ILE A 20 -12.77 -5.98 6.96
CA ILE A 20 -13.12 -6.57 5.66
C ILE A 20 -12.97 -8.09 5.71
N PRO A 21 -13.86 -8.87 5.07
CA PRO A 21 -13.74 -10.33 5.01
C PRO A 21 -12.38 -10.81 4.50
N ARG A 22 -11.77 -11.78 5.20
CA ARG A 22 -10.41 -12.27 4.94
C ARG A 22 -10.16 -12.69 3.48
N SER A 23 -11.17 -13.29 2.83
CA SER A 23 -11.08 -13.69 1.41
C SER A 23 -10.91 -12.48 0.48
N ARG A 24 -11.64 -11.39 0.74
CA ARG A 24 -11.54 -10.14 -0.02
C ARG A 24 -10.22 -9.42 0.25
N VAL A 25 -9.74 -9.41 1.48
CA VAL A 25 -8.40 -8.87 1.81
C VAL A 25 -7.31 -9.62 1.04
N LYS A 26 -7.35 -10.96 1.02
CA LYS A 26 -6.39 -11.76 0.23
C LYS A 26 -6.47 -11.46 -1.27
N SER A 27 -7.68 -11.33 -1.81
CA SER A 27 -7.89 -10.97 -3.22
C SER A 27 -7.36 -9.57 -3.53
N PHE A 28 -7.61 -8.58 -2.66
CA PHE A 28 -7.05 -7.24 -2.75
C PHE A 28 -5.52 -7.26 -2.79
N CYS A 29 -4.88 -7.99 -1.87
CA CYS A 29 -3.43 -8.12 -1.83
C CYS A 29 -2.89 -8.68 -3.15
N SER A 30 -3.49 -9.76 -3.66
CA SER A 30 -3.06 -10.38 -4.92
C SER A 30 -3.18 -9.41 -6.11
N HIS A 31 -4.29 -8.69 -6.22
CA HIS A 31 -4.48 -7.73 -7.30
C HIS A 31 -3.54 -6.53 -7.20
N LEU A 32 -3.34 -5.98 -6.00
CA LEU A 32 -2.45 -4.84 -5.80
C LEU A 32 -0.98 -5.21 -6.06
N THR A 33 -0.52 -6.39 -5.61
CA THR A 33 0.83 -6.87 -5.92
C THR A 33 1.07 -6.95 -7.43
N ASN A 34 0.11 -7.49 -8.18
CA ASN A 34 0.25 -7.63 -9.63
C ASN A 34 0.28 -6.25 -10.32
N LEU A 35 -0.66 -5.37 -9.98
CA LEU A 35 -0.73 -4.01 -10.54
C LEU A 35 0.55 -3.21 -10.25
N LEU A 36 1.06 -3.25 -9.02
CA LEU A 36 2.31 -2.55 -8.67
C LEU A 36 3.51 -3.16 -9.40
N SER A 37 3.56 -4.48 -9.55
CA SER A 37 4.62 -5.15 -10.29
C SER A 37 4.64 -4.71 -11.76
N GLU A 38 3.48 -4.70 -12.41
CA GLU A 38 3.31 -4.21 -13.78
C GLU A 38 3.77 -2.75 -13.90
N ILE A 39 3.27 -1.87 -13.02
CA ILE A 39 3.62 -0.44 -13.03
C ILE A 39 5.12 -0.21 -12.87
N LEU A 40 5.77 -0.89 -11.93
CA LEU A 40 7.19 -0.68 -11.63
C LEU A 40 8.10 -1.27 -12.72
N ILE A 41 7.70 -2.38 -13.35
CA ILE A 41 8.38 -2.97 -14.50
C ILE A 41 8.24 -2.05 -15.72
N ASP A 42 7.01 -1.65 -16.06
CA ASP A 42 6.71 -0.87 -17.27
C ASP A 42 7.30 0.53 -17.21
N LYS A 43 7.24 1.18 -16.05
CA LYS A 43 7.79 2.54 -15.89
C LYS A 43 9.31 2.58 -15.82
N LYS A 44 10.01 1.42 -15.82
CA LYS A 44 11.43 1.32 -15.43
C LYS A 44 11.69 2.19 -14.22
N CYS A 45 10.85 2.08 -13.19
CA CYS A 45 10.92 2.97 -12.05
C CYS A 45 12.19 2.64 -11.25
N LEU A 46 13.28 3.36 -11.52
CA LEU A 46 14.61 2.99 -11.01
C LEU A 46 14.78 3.34 -9.52
N ASP A 47 14.16 4.43 -9.05
CA ASP A 47 14.52 5.01 -7.75
C ASP A 47 13.37 5.11 -6.76
N ARG A 48 12.20 5.61 -7.16
CA ARG A 48 11.08 5.91 -6.25
C ARG A 48 9.73 5.91 -6.95
N TYR A 49 8.75 5.29 -6.31
CA TYR A 49 7.34 5.32 -6.68
C TYR A 49 6.48 5.73 -5.47
N ASP A 50 5.68 6.78 -5.62
CA ASP A 50 4.76 7.22 -4.58
C ASP A 50 3.36 6.68 -4.90
N LEU A 51 2.87 5.79 -4.06
CA LEU A 51 1.51 5.26 -4.15
C LEU A 51 0.58 6.09 -3.26
N ILE A 52 -0.35 6.81 -3.87
CA ILE A 52 -1.32 7.65 -3.16
C ILE A 52 -2.48 6.78 -2.68
N VAL A 53 -2.74 6.79 -1.37
CA VAL A 53 -3.79 5.99 -0.70
C VAL A 53 -4.69 6.92 0.12
N PHE A 54 -5.81 7.36 -0.45
CA PHE A 54 -6.75 8.31 0.14
C PHE A 54 -6.11 9.61 0.66
N ALA A 55 -5.04 10.08 0.02
CA ALA A 55 -4.45 11.38 0.31
C ALA A 55 -5.25 12.50 -0.37
N ASP A 56 -5.73 13.47 0.41
CA ASP A 56 -6.65 14.52 -0.03
C ASP A 56 -7.88 13.99 -0.78
N GLY A 57 -8.43 12.85 -0.31
CA GLY A 57 -9.60 12.21 -0.93
C GLY A 57 -9.31 11.53 -2.27
N ARG A 58 -8.03 11.37 -2.65
CA ARG A 58 -7.60 10.73 -3.90
C ARG A 58 -6.81 9.45 -3.62
N SER A 59 -6.98 8.48 -4.52
CA SER A 59 -6.21 7.24 -4.52
C SER A 59 -5.74 6.96 -5.93
N ASP A 60 -4.55 6.38 -6.06
CA ASP A 60 -4.05 5.93 -7.35
C ASP A 60 -4.95 4.82 -7.93
N ASP A 61 -4.98 4.75 -9.25
CA ASP A 61 -5.79 3.78 -9.99
C ASP A 61 -5.47 2.33 -9.61
N ALA A 62 -4.22 2.03 -9.23
CA ALA A 62 -3.83 0.72 -8.72
C ALA A 62 -4.64 0.30 -7.46
N ILE A 63 -4.85 1.23 -6.52
CA ILE A 63 -5.68 1.00 -5.32
C ILE A 63 -7.13 0.80 -5.72
N VAL A 64 -7.65 1.68 -6.58
CA VAL A 64 -9.05 1.65 -7.02
C VAL A 64 -9.37 0.36 -7.76
N GLN A 65 -8.50 -0.06 -8.69
CA GLN A 65 -8.65 -1.30 -9.43
C GLN A 65 -8.51 -2.54 -8.52
N ALA A 66 -7.55 -2.55 -7.59
CA ALA A 66 -7.40 -3.66 -6.64
C ALA A 66 -8.65 -3.83 -5.77
N ALA A 67 -9.19 -2.73 -5.24
CA ALA A 67 -10.42 -2.73 -4.45
C ALA A 67 -11.61 -3.26 -5.27
N ARG A 68 -11.79 -2.74 -6.49
CA ARG A 68 -12.87 -3.15 -7.40
C ARG A 68 -12.80 -4.64 -7.73
N ARG A 69 -11.62 -5.16 -8.08
CA ARG A 69 -11.42 -6.59 -8.41
C ARG A 69 -11.61 -7.50 -7.20
N ALA A 70 -11.35 -7.00 -6.00
CA ALA A 70 -11.55 -7.71 -4.73
C ALA A 70 -12.98 -7.58 -4.16
N TYR A 71 -13.90 -6.89 -4.84
CA TYR A 71 -15.24 -6.58 -4.35
C TYR A 71 -15.24 -5.87 -2.98
N VAL A 72 -14.31 -4.93 -2.81
CA VAL A 72 -14.22 -4.04 -1.66
C VAL A 72 -14.68 -2.64 -2.09
N HIS A 73 -15.66 -2.07 -1.40
CA HIS A 73 -16.11 -0.72 -1.70
C HIS A 73 -15.04 0.30 -1.31
N LEU A 74 -14.89 1.36 -2.11
CA LEU A 74 -13.89 2.40 -1.81
C LEU A 74 -14.16 3.09 -0.47
N GLU A 75 -15.43 3.28 -0.12
CA GLU A 75 -15.85 3.82 1.19
C GLU A 75 -15.40 2.92 2.34
N GLU A 76 -15.66 1.61 2.27
CA GLU A 76 -15.17 0.63 3.27
C GLU A 76 -13.64 0.66 3.38
N LEU A 77 -12.95 0.75 2.25
CA LEU A 77 -11.49 0.80 2.22
C LEU A 77 -10.95 2.10 2.84
N GLN A 78 -11.61 3.22 2.59
CA GLN A 78 -11.28 4.53 3.17
C GLN A 78 -11.56 4.57 4.68
N GLU A 79 -12.60 3.90 5.17
CA GLU A 79 -12.84 3.73 6.61
C GLU A 79 -11.80 2.81 7.28
N CYS A 80 -11.20 1.90 6.50
CA CYS A 80 -10.10 1.08 6.98
C CYS A 80 -8.81 1.90 7.11
N MET A 81 -8.50 2.69 6.09
CA MET A 81 -7.24 3.40 5.91
C MET A 81 -7.45 4.89 6.20
N ASN A 82 -6.94 5.38 7.34
CA ASN A 82 -7.00 6.79 7.69
C ASN A 82 -6.60 7.69 6.49
N ASN A 83 -7.41 8.72 6.22
CA ASN A 83 -7.16 9.69 5.15
C ASN A 83 -5.74 10.26 5.24
N GLY A 84 -5.08 10.45 4.09
CA GLY A 84 -3.77 11.09 4.02
C GLY A 84 -2.57 10.16 3.87
N LEU A 85 -2.75 8.89 3.50
CA LEU A 85 -1.63 7.95 3.39
C LEU A 85 -0.94 8.02 2.02
N ILE A 86 0.38 8.15 2.03
CA ILE A 86 1.24 8.00 0.84
C ILE A 86 2.28 6.93 1.16
N MET A 87 2.43 5.93 0.29
CA MET A 87 3.48 4.92 0.41
C MET A 87 4.63 5.28 -0.54
N GLU A 88 5.79 5.65 0.01
CA GLU A 88 7.02 5.81 -0.77
C GLU A 88 7.68 4.43 -0.93
N ILE A 89 7.68 3.90 -2.15
CA ILE A 89 8.30 2.61 -2.51
C ILE A 89 9.61 2.90 -3.24
N MET A 90 10.73 2.53 -2.63
CA MET A 90 12.08 2.78 -3.15
C MET A 90 12.89 1.48 -3.14
N THR A 91 13.98 1.42 -3.91
CA THR A 91 14.89 0.27 -3.84
C THR A 91 15.51 0.18 -2.43
N GLY A 92 15.30 -0.95 -1.77
CA GLY A 92 15.76 -1.24 -0.41
C GLY A 92 14.96 -0.57 0.71
N ARG A 93 13.86 0.14 0.40
CA ARG A 93 13.15 0.95 1.41
C ARG A 93 11.66 1.14 1.09
N VAL A 94 10.81 1.08 2.12
CA VAL A 94 9.41 1.50 2.05
C VAL A 94 9.09 2.41 3.24
N ARG A 95 8.43 3.55 2.96
CA ARG A 95 7.93 4.47 4.00
C ARG A 95 6.44 4.69 3.84
N ALA A 96 5.74 4.78 4.96
CA ALA A 96 4.38 5.25 5.05
C ALA A 96 4.39 6.69 5.55
N LEU A 97 3.86 7.61 4.76
CA LEU A 97 3.76 9.02 5.09
C LEU A 97 2.31 9.39 5.35
N THR A 98 2.11 10.16 6.41
CA THR A 98 0.87 10.88 6.68
C THR A 98 1.18 12.37 6.83
N PRO A 99 0.19 13.27 6.91
CA PRO A 99 0.45 14.69 7.15
C PRO A 99 1.23 14.97 8.45
N PHE A 100 1.22 14.03 9.40
CA PHE A 100 1.78 14.23 10.74
C PHE A 100 2.98 13.33 11.05
N SER A 101 3.21 12.27 10.28
CA SER A 101 4.22 11.27 10.61
C SER A 101 4.81 10.60 9.38
N ALA A 102 6.03 10.09 9.53
CA ALA A 102 6.67 9.21 8.57
C ALA A 102 7.15 7.95 9.29
N GLN A 103 6.70 6.79 8.83
CA GLN A 103 7.07 5.50 9.40
C GLN A 103 7.90 4.70 8.41
N MET A 104 8.99 4.08 8.88
CA MET A 104 9.74 3.09 8.11
C MET A 104 9.00 1.75 8.15
N ILE A 105 8.61 1.25 6.99
CA ILE A 105 7.93 -0.05 6.85
C ILE A 105 8.95 -1.14 6.49
N TYR A 106 9.89 -0.79 5.61
CA TYR A 106 10.99 -1.66 5.20
C TYR A 106 12.29 -0.87 5.04
N PRO A 107 13.46 -1.38 5.51
CA PRO A 107 13.58 -2.56 6.36
C PRO A 107 12.82 -2.35 7.67
N LYS A 108 12.31 -3.44 8.26
CA LYS A 108 11.73 -3.35 9.61
C LYS A 108 12.85 -2.92 10.53
N THR A 109 12.80 -1.69 11.02
CA THR A 109 13.60 -1.30 12.17
C THR A 109 13.10 -2.15 13.32
N ASN A 110 13.86 -3.20 13.66
CA ASN A 110 13.80 -3.73 15.02
C ASN A 110 14.03 -2.50 15.90
N ALA A 111 13.14 -2.24 16.84
CA ALA A 111 13.42 -1.30 17.92
C ALA A 111 14.54 -1.91 18.78
N ILE A 112 15.76 -1.86 18.26
CA ILE A 112 17.01 -2.04 18.98
C ILE A 112 17.93 -1.02 18.32
N ASP A 113 17.87 0.20 18.84
CA ASP A 113 19.00 1.11 18.87
C ASP A 113 18.78 2.06 20.05
N LEU A 114 19.51 1.73 21.13
CA LEU A 114 19.76 2.42 22.40
C LEU A 114 18.71 2.31 23.52
#